data_AF-A0A7X0P138-F1
#
_entry.id   AF-A0A7X0P138-F1
#
_cell.length_a   1.000
_cell.length_b   1.000
_cell.length_c   1.000
_cell.angle_alpha   90.00
_cell.angle_beta   90.00
_cell.angle_gamma   90.00
#
_symmetry.space_group_name_H-M   'P 1'
#
loop_
_entity.id
_entity.type
_entity.pdbx_description
1 polymer ?
#
loop_
_entity_poly.entity_id
_entity_poly.type
_entity_poly.pdbx_seq_one_letter_code
_entity_poly.pdbx_strand_id
1 'polypeptide(L)'
;MQGQLGAALLFGLMVMLLGAVLVLRWRRRTGSVIAASSGVLADGRPAEETDGDVAAAAPVQASVTDAGMAGPTAGAPEEADVAASGLGMTQENAGEPSVVDLEDATSASRSAELVDAGFVAEPGKGKAEVLGGLRLSYDGVEVSFGRAVASDLFALLSTSQEGLPTESIIDTLWPGDDDRGVRSLESAVRQLNQVMRQASGLAASVKFVAKTRQRRHLASAYFDVDYWRFERAFIRANSTGEEPDRLAALQEMLTLYQGPLLAGRDALWILPLRQAAQRQAVDAAERLAELVRGGDPDRALDVLRLAVERIDPYSELLWCQLMTIQGELGRTSAVRRSFGLLKERLAEIDASPSSEVRQVCERFLAT
;
A
#
# COMPACT_ATOMS: atom_id res chain seq x y z
N MET A 1 31.46 -31.25 -3.82
CA MET A 1 30.39 -30.84 -4.75
C MET A 1 29.00 -31.42 -4.45
N GLN A 2 28.81 -32.39 -3.55
CA GLN A 2 27.46 -32.93 -3.27
C GLN A 2 26.55 -32.02 -2.41
N GLY A 3 27.09 -31.13 -1.57
CA GLY A 3 26.30 -30.31 -0.64
C GLY A 3 25.38 -29.27 -1.29
N GLN A 4 25.82 -28.56 -2.33
CA GLN A 4 25.05 -27.47 -2.95
C GLN A 4 23.74 -27.93 -3.61
N LEU A 5 23.71 -29.15 -4.15
CA LEU A 5 22.48 -29.73 -4.72
C LEU A 5 21.42 -30.03 -3.65
N GLY A 6 21.84 -30.41 -2.44
CA GLY A 6 20.95 -30.62 -1.30
C GLY A 6 20.27 -29.32 -0.84
N ALA A 7 21.02 -28.21 -0.76
CA ALA A 7 20.48 -26.91 -0.37
C ALA A 7 19.43 -26.38 -1.37
N ALA A 8 19.70 -26.50 -2.68
CA ALA A 8 18.75 -26.08 -3.72
C ALA A 8 17.44 -26.91 -3.69
N LEU A 9 17.55 -28.23 -3.47
CA LEU A 9 16.39 -29.11 -3.30
C LEU A 9 15.58 -28.77 -2.04
N LEU A 10 16.22 -28.46 -0.93
CA LEU A 10 15.54 -28.05 0.31
C LEU A 10 14.85 -26.68 0.18
N PHE A 11 15.45 -25.72 -0.52
CA PHE A 11 14.84 -24.42 -0.81
C PHE A 11 13.59 -24.58 -1.68
N GLY A 12 13.68 -25.36 -2.76
CA GLY A 12 12.53 -25.72 -3.61
C GLY A 12 11.44 -26.45 -2.84
N LEU A 13 11.80 -27.38 -1.95
CA LEU A 13 10.86 -28.10 -1.08
C LEU A 13 10.14 -27.15 -0.11
N MET A 14 10.83 -26.17 0.49
CA MET A 14 10.21 -25.26 1.45
C MET A 14 9.21 -24.31 0.76
N VAL A 15 9.54 -23.82 -0.43
CA VAL A 15 8.62 -23.02 -1.26
C VAL A 15 7.43 -23.85 -1.74
N MET A 16 7.67 -25.10 -2.18
CA MET A 16 6.58 -26.05 -2.49
C MET A 16 5.68 -26.31 -1.29
N LEU A 17 6.24 -26.46 -0.07
CA LEU A 17 5.45 -26.76 1.12
C LEU A 17 4.57 -25.58 1.56
N LEU A 18 5.04 -24.33 1.47
CA LEU A 18 4.16 -23.16 1.67
C LEU A 18 3.04 -23.13 0.62
N GLY A 19 3.38 -23.28 -0.67
CA GLY A 19 2.41 -23.29 -1.76
C GLY A 19 1.38 -24.42 -1.61
N ALA A 20 1.82 -25.63 -1.27
CA ALA A 20 0.96 -26.79 -1.05
C ALA A 20 0.04 -26.61 0.17
N VAL A 21 0.53 -26.03 1.28
CA VAL A 21 -0.32 -25.70 2.44
C VAL A 21 -1.38 -24.65 2.07
N LEU A 22 -1.03 -23.67 1.22
CA LEU A 22 -1.98 -22.67 0.71
C LEU A 22 -3.07 -23.33 -0.18
N VAL A 23 -2.66 -24.15 -1.14
CA VAL A 23 -3.56 -24.88 -2.06
C VAL A 23 -4.42 -25.92 -1.34
N LEU A 24 -3.90 -26.60 -0.32
CA LEU A 24 -4.67 -27.53 0.50
C LEU A 24 -5.69 -26.80 1.40
N ARG A 25 -5.37 -25.59 1.88
CA ARG A 25 -6.36 -24.70 2.54
C ARG A 25 -7.45 -24.28 1.57
N TRP A 26 -7.09 -23.88 0.34
CA TRP A 26 -8.04 -23.48 -0.70
C TRP A 26 -9.01 -24.62 -1.06
N ARG A 27 -8.47 -25.81 -1.36
CA ARG A 27 -9.27 -26.99 -1.77
C ARG A 27 -10.16 -27.55 -0.66
N ARG A 28 -9.80 -27.38 0.62
CA ARG A 28 -10.70 -27.72 1.75
C ARG A 28 -11.84 -26.71 1.95
N ARG A 29 -11.68 -25.45 1.52
CA ARG A 29 -12.70 -24.41 1.68
C ARG A 29 -13.77 -24.47 0.58
N THR A 30 -13.40 -24.81 -0.65
CA THR A 30 -14.35 -24.99 -1.77
C THR A 30 -15.20 -26.26 -1.66
N GLY A 31 -14.67 -27.32 -1.05
CA GLY A 31 -15.40 -28.59 -0.85
C GLY A 31 -16.60 -28.53 0.11
N SER A 32 -16.82 -27.41 0.83
CA SER A 32 -17.89 -27.29 1.84
C SER A 32 -19.16 -26.59 1.35
N VAL A 33 -19.18 -26.06 0.12
CA VAL A 33 -20.20 -25.08 -0.34
C VAL A 33 -21.27 -25.68 -1.26
N ILE A 34 -21.09 -26.91 -1.76
CA ILE A 34 -21.97 -27.53 -2.77
C ILE A 34 -22.97 -28.54 -2.16
N ALA A 35 -22.88 -28.83 -0.85
CA ALA A 35 -23.63 -29.91 -0.20
C ALA A 35 -24.90 -29.48 0.58
N ALA A 36 -25.35 -28.22 0.46
CA ALA A 36 -26.35 -27.64 1.37
C ALA A 36 -27.39 -26.71 0.70
N SER A 37 -27.90 -27.07 -0.49
CA SER A 37 -29.03 -26.35 -1.11
C SER A 37 -29.90 -27.25 -2.01
N SER A 38 -30.83 -27.99 -1.40
CA SER A 38 -31.95 -28.69 -2.05
C SER A 38 -33.00 -29.08 -1.02
N GLY A 39 -34.29 -28.83 -1.31
CA GLY A 39 -35.41 -29.42 -0.56
C GLY A 39 -36.02 -28.59 0.58
N VAL A 40 -36.74 -27.52 0.23
CA VAL A 40 -37.81 -26.96 1.08
C VAL A 40 -39.14 -27.59 0.64
N LEU A 41 -39.97 -28.08 1.58
CA LEU A 41 -41.44 -27.97 1.54
C LEU A 41 -42.13 -28.64 2.75
N ALA A 42 -43.08 -27.93 3.36
CA ALA A 42 -44.20 -28.41 4.19
C ALA A 42 -43.90 -29.23 5.48
N ASP A 43 -44.76 -29.27 6.49
CA ASP A 43 -45.74 -28.30 7.05
C ASP A 43 -46.07 -28.79 8.48
N GLY A 44 -46.57 -27.94 9.39
CA GLY A 44 -47.04 -28.39 10.71
C GLY A 44 -46.71 -27.48 11.89
N ARG A 45 -47.77 -26.88 12.46
CA ARG A 45 -47.89 -26.31 13.82
C ARG A 45 -49.00 -27.11 14.55
N PRO A 46 -49.28 -26.94 15.87
CA PRO A 46 -48.70 -26.04 16.87
C PRO A 46 -48.34 -26.78 18.20
N ALA A 47 -48.58 -26.12 19.35
CA ALA A 47 -48.40 -26.54 20.75
C ALA A 47 -46.94 -26.47 21.29
N GLU A 48 -46.68 -26.01 22.51
CA GLU A 48 -47.54 -25.35 23.52
C GLU A 48 -46.68 -24.46 24.48
N GLU A 49 -47.36 -23.70 25.36
CA GLU A 49 -47.01 -23.20 26.71
C GLU A 49 -45.55 -23.19 27.25
N THR A 50 -45.09 -22.24 28.09
CA THR A 50 -45.73 -21.10 28.80
C THR A 50 -44.67 -20.07 29.27
N ASP A 51 -45.13 -18.83 29.52
CA ASP A 51 -44.94 -17.99 30.74
C ASP A 51 -43.57 -18.02 31.49
N GLY A 52 -42.95 -16.91 31.91
CA GLY A 52 -43.26 -15.47 31.93
C GLY A 52 -42.08 -14.73 32.63
N ASP A 53 -42.07 -13.44 33.00
CA ASP A 53 -42.91 -12.26 32.73
C ASP A 53 -42.09 -10.99 33.18
N VAL A 54 -42.56 -9.76 32.88
CA VAL A 54 -42.43 -8.48 33.67
C VAL A 54 -41.07 -8.08 34.34
N ALA A 55 -40.57 -6.82 34.34
CA ALA A 55 -40.86 -5.55 33.65
C ALA A 55 -39.69 -4.54 33.91
N ALA A 56 -39.25 -3.73 32.95
CA ALA A 56 -39.53 -2.27 32.80
C ALA A 56 -38.69 -1.28 33.66
N ALA A 57 -39.00 0.01 33.51
CA ALA A 57 -38.47 1.21 34.22
C ALA A 57 -37.06 1.75 33.87
N ALA A 58 -37.03 2.69 32.93
CA ALA A 58 -36.22 3.92 33.01
C ALA A 58 -37.10 5.03 33.68
N PRO A 59 -36.72 6.34 33.80
CA PRO A 59 -35.51 7.06 33.37
C PRO A 59 -34.95 8.04 34.45
N VAL A 60 -34.53 9.27 34.06
CA VAL A 60 -34.11 10.45 34.87
C VAL A 60 -32.81 10.29 35.72
N GLN A 61 -32.02 11.33 36.05
CA GLN A 61 -32.13 12.80 35.92
C GLN A 61 -30.87 13.45 35.30
N ALA A 62 -31.00 14.71 34.88
CA ALA A 62 -29.89 15.66 34.72
C ALA A 62 -29.87 16.66 35.89
N SER A 63 -28.73 17.28 36.18
CA SER A 63 -28.62 18.39 37.14
C SER A 63 -27.68 19.49 36.62
N VAL A 64 -28.00 20.73 36.99
CA VAL A 64 -27.25 21.95 36.67
C VAL A 64 -26.82 22.59 37.99
N THR A 65 -25.60 23.12 38.03
CA THR A 65 -25.22 24.19 38.96
C THR A 65 -24.45 25.28 38.23
N ASP A 66 -24.79 26.52 38.56
CA ASP A 66 -24.19 27.77 38.06
C ASP A 66 -23.42 28.46 39.18
N ALA A 67 -22.36 29.21 38.83
CA ALA A 67 -21.58 30.05 39.73
C ALA A 67 -20.70 31.04 38.92
N GLY A 68 -21.31 32.09 38.34
CA GLY A 68 -20.59 33.19 37.69
C GLY A 68 -20.01 34.25 38.65
N MET A 69 -19.63 35.41 38.07
CA MET A 69 -18.96 36.59 38.66
C MET A 69 -17.42 36.48 38.83
N ALA A 70 -16.58 37.44 38.40
CA ALA A 70 -16.83 38.66 37.61
C ALA A 70 -15.57 39.16 36.88
N GLY A 71 -15.73 40.02 35.86
CA GLY A 71 -14.69 40.91 35.30
C GLY A 71 -14.71 42.29 35.98
N PRO A 72 -14.35 43.43 35.33
CA PRO A 72 -13.85 43.67 33.96
C PRO A 72 -12.34 44.08 34.00
N THR A 73 -11.66 44.87 33.13
CA THR A 73 -11.90 45.71 31.91
C THR A 73 -10.62 45.64 31.05
N ALA A 74 -10.63 45.61 29.71
CA ALA A 74 -10.82 46.70 28.72
C ALA A 74 -9.74 47.81 28.73
N GLY A 75 -9.17 48.14 27.55
CA GLY A 75 -8.06 49.11 27.41
C GLY A 75 -7.46 49.27 26.00
N ALA A 76 -8.29 49.65 25.03
CA ALA A 76 -7.93 50.17 23.69
C ALA A 76 -8.96 51.28 23.34
N PRO A 77 -8.74 52.21 22.38
CA PRO A 77 -7.88 52.11 21.20
C PRO A 77 -7.14 53.44 20.83
N GLU A 78 -6.88 53.63 19.53
CA GLU A 78 -7.09 54.88 18.72
C GLU A 78 -5.85 55.48 18.00
N GLU A 79 -6.15 56.37 17.04
CA GLU A 79 -5.43 56.63 15.78
C GLU A 79 -4.37 57.75 15.84
N ALA A 80 -3.50 57.79 14.80
CA ALA A 80 -2.92 59.02 14.25
C ALA A 80 -2.49 58.83 12.79
N ASP A 81 -2.54 59.90 11.98
CA ASP A 81 -2.34 59.93 10.51
C ASP A 81 -1.14 60.83 10.11
N VAL A 82 -0.97 61.09 8.80
CA VAL A 82 -0.28 62.22 8.13
C VAL A 82 1.12 61.94 7.53
N ALA A 83 1.12 61.57 6.22
CA ALA A 83 1.83 62.19 5.07
C ALA A 83 3.38 62.49 5.11
N ALA A 84 4.12 62.79 4.01
CA ALA A 84 3.80 63.04 2.60
C ALA A 84 5.01 62.85 1.65
N SER A 85 4.75 62.77 0.33
CA SER A 85 5.58 63.25 -0.80
C SER A 85 6.92 62.56 -1.19
N GLY A 86 7.09 62.24 -2.49
CA GLY A 86 8.34 61.67 -3.06
C GLY A 86 8.33 61.41 -4.58
N LEU A 87 8.14 62.46 -5.38
CA LEU A 87 8.04 62.47 -6.87
C LEU A 87 9.10 61.64 -7.66
N GLY A 88 8.67 61.00 -8.76
CA GLY A 88 9.54 60.40 -9.78
C GLY A 88 8.82 60.14 -11.12
N MET A 89 9.30 60.74 -12.21
CA MET A 89 8.57 60.83 -13.50
C MET A 89 8.63 59.57 -14.38
N THR A 90 7.45 59.19 -14.88
CA THR A 90 7.10 58.65 -16.22
C THR A 90 8.21 58.27 -17.23
N GLN A 91 7.99 57.15 -17.93
CA GLN A 91 7.91 57.19 -19.40
C GLN A 91 6.90 56.15 -19.94
N GLU A 92 6.00 56.59 -20.81
CA GLU A 92 5.11 55.70 -21.58
C GLU A 92 5.83 55.09 -22.78
N ASN A 93 5.43 53.88 -23.17
CA ASN A 93 5.24 53.57 -24.59
C ASN A 93 4.08 52.58 -24.75
N ALA A 94 3.18 52.84 -25.70
CA ALA A 94 1.96 52.08 -25.89
C ALA A 94 2.09 51.03 -27.00
N GLY A 95 1.48 49.86 -26.80
CA GLY A 95 1.36 48.79 -27.78
C GLY A 95 0.26 47.82 -27.38
N GLU A 96 -0.85 47.84 -28.12
CA GLU A 96 -2.05 47.04 -27.82
C GLU A 96 -1.89 45.54 -28.18
N PRO A 97 -2.75 44.65 -27.65
CA PRO A 97 -2.30 43.32 -27.23
C PRO A 97 -2.33 42.25 -28.33
N SER A 98 -1.40 41.30 -28.23
CA SER A 98 -1.59 39.97 -28.77
C SER A 98 -2.30 39.09 -27.75
N VAL A 99 -3.42 38.49 -28.13
CA VAL A 99 -4.11 37.50 -27.30
C VAL A 99 -3.31 36.20 -27.32
N VAL A 100 -2.96 35.68 -26.14
CA VAL A 100 -2.38 34.35 -25.91
C VAL A 100 -2.94 33.82 -24.59
N ASP A 101 -3.24 32.53 -24.52
CA ASP A 101 -4.29 31.99 -23.66
C ASP A 101 -3.97 31.90 -22.14
N LEU A 102 -4.96 32.24 -21.31
CA LEU A 102 -4.87 32.23 -19.85
C LEU A 102 -5.13 30.83 -19.24
N GLU A 103 -4.39 29.78 -19.64
CA GLU A 103 -4.53 28.45 -19.02
C GLU A 103 -3.23 27.86 -18.39
N ASP A 104 -2.04 28.38 -18.71
CA ASP A 104 -0.76 27.76 -18.29
C ASP A 104 -0.30 28.17 -16.87
N ALA A 105 -0.84 29.26 -16.30
CA ALA A 105 -0.41 29.79 -15.00
C ALA A 105 -0.80 28.90 -13.80
N THR A 106 -1.85 28.08 -13.93
CA THR A 106 -2.42 27.28 -12.83
C THR A 106 -1.71 25.95 -12.60
N SER A 107 -0.84 25.53 -13.54
CA SER A 107 -0.12 24.25 -13.49
C SER A 107 1.09 24.32 -12.56
N ALA A 108 1.89 25.39 -12.66
CA ALA A 108 3.16 25.56 -11.93
C ALA A 108 3.00 25.64 -10.40
N SER A 109 1.85 26.11 -9.90
CA SER A 109 1.61 26.27 -8.45
C SER A 109 1.12 25.01 -7.74
N ARG A 110 1.02 23.85 -8.43
CA ARG A 110 0.75 22.54 -7.78
C ARG A 110 2.01 21.72 -7.49
N SER A 111 3.19 22.22 -7.87
CA SER A 111 4.46 21.48 -7.77
C SER A 111 5.22 21.67 -6.45
N ALA A 112 4.60 22.24 -5.41
CA ALA A 112 5.26 22.65 -4.16
C ALA A 112 4.75 21.95 -2.88
N GLU A 113 3.63 21.21 -2.91
CA GLU A 113 3.09 20.47 -1.77
C GLU A 113 2.90 18.98 -2.11
N LEU A 114 3.97 18.19 -2.03
CA LEU A 114 3.86 16.72 -2.18
C LEU A 114 4.92 15.97 -1.38
N VAL A 115 4.76 15.96 -0.05
CA VAL A 115 5.64 15.23 0.89
C VAL A 115 4.94 14.00 1.52
N ASP A 116 3.62 13.86 1.39
CA ASP A 116 2.85 12.71 1.90
C ASP A 116 2.38 11.75 0.80
N ALA A 117 3.33 11.33 -0.05
CA ALA A 117 3.13 10.25 -1.02
C ALA A 117 3.46 8.88 -0.37
N GLY A 118 2.53 8.36 0.45
CA GLY A 118 2.70 7.07 1.12
C GLY A 118 1.59 6.78 2.13
N PHE A 119 1.96 6.21 3.28
CA PHE A 119 1.05 6.02 4.42
C PHE A 119 1.53 6.80 5.65
N VAL A 120 0.58 7.19 6.53
CA VAL A 120 0.90 7.74 7.85
C VAL A 120 1.11 6.59 8.84
N ALA A 121 2.30 6.53 9.43
CA ALA A 121 2.65 5.54 10.46
C ALA A 121 1.97 5.85 11.80
N GLU A 122 1.78 4.82 12.63
CA GLU A 122 1.29 5.00 14.01
C GLU A 122 2.27 5.88 14.83
N PRO A 123 1.78 6.84 15.66
CA PRO A 123 2.62 7.76 16.41
C PRO A 123 3.71 7.09 17.27
N GLY A 124 4.93 7.63 17.25
CA GLY A 124 6.08 7.08 17.97
C GLY A 124 6.70 5.82 17.35
N LYS A 125 6.32 5.47 16.11
CA LYS A 125 6.97 4.39 15.33
C LYS A 125 7.77 4.95 14.16
N GLY A 126 8.85 4.24 13.82
CA GLY A 126 9.54 4.45 12.55
C GLY A 126 8.66 4.01 11.38
N LYS A 127 8.36 4.94 10.47
CA LYS A 127 7.69 4.70 9.19
C LYS A 127 8.69 4.05 8.24
N ALA A 128 8.48 2.79 7.89
CA ALA A 128 9.29 2.07 6.93
C ALA A 128 8.52 1.88 5.62
N GLU A 129 9.15 2.27 4.51
CA GLU A 129 8.61 2.09 3.17
C GLU A 129 9.52 1.14 2.39
N VAL A 130 8.97 0.03 1.91
CA VAL A 130 9.66 -0.97 1.08
C VAL A 130 8.86 -1.42 -0.14
N LEU A 131 7.59 -1.04 -0.30
CA LEU A 131 6.81 -1.21 -1.54
C LEU A 131 7.15 -0.09 -2.53
N GLY A 132 8.42 -0.08 -2.93
CA GLY A 132 9.10 1.00 -3.63
C GLY A 132 10.58 0.99 -3.23
N GLY A 133 11.26 2.14 -3.35
CA GLY A 133 12.62 2.29 -2.82
C GLY A 133 12.61 2.24 -1.29
N LEU A 134 13.61 1.57 -0.69
CA LEU A 134 13.74 1.47 0.77
C LEU A 134 13.92 2.87 1.40
N ARG A 135 12.97 3.27 2.25
CA ARG A 135 13.08 4.43 3.13
C ARG A 135 12.69 4.09 4.56
N LEU A 136 13.20 4.87 5.50
CA LEU A 136 12.86 4.78 6.91
C LEU A 136 12.88 6.20 7.49
N SER A 137 11.78 6.63 8.12
CA SER A 137 11.72 7.91 8.84
C SER A 137 11.15 7.73 10.25
N TYR A 138 11.43 8.68 11.14
CA TYR A 138 10.89 8.72 12.51
C TYR A 138 10.48 10.16 12.81
N ASP A 139 9.26 10.38 13.28
CA ASP A 139 8.62 11.70 13.45
C ASP A 139 8.83 12.65 12.24
N GLY A 140 8.72 12.08 11.03
CA GLY A 140 8.89 12.79 9.75
C GLY A 140 10.34 12.93 9.25
N VAL A 141 11.35 12.70 10.09
CA VAL A 141 12.77 12.86 9.74
C VAL A 141 13.34 11.55 9.17
N GLU A 142 14.03 11.60 8.02
CA GLU A 142 14.65 10.42 7.42
C GLU A 142 15.83 9.88 8.25
N VAL A 143 15.90 8.56 8.38
CA VAL A 143 16.82 7.82 9.25
C VAL A 143 17.87 7.10 8.41
N SER A 144 19.04 7.73 8.25
CA SER A 144 20.15 7.12 7.50
C SER A 144 20.74 5.90 8.20
N PHE A 145 20.74 4.75 7.51
CA PHE A 145 21.34 3.51 7.98
C PHE A 145 22.87 3.57 8.13
N GLY A 146 23.55 4.52 7.47
CA GLY A 146 25.00 4.75 7.52
C GLY A 146 25.89 3.74 6.80
N ARG A 147 25.66 2.42 6.96
CA ARG A 147 26.37 1.35 6.22
C ARG A 147 25.37 0.40 5.58
N ALA A 148 25.68 -0.07 4.37
CA ALA A 148 24.88 -1.03 3.61
C ALA A 148 24.41 -2.22 4.49
N VAL A 149 25.34 -2.88 5.19
CA VAL A 149 25.09 -4.06 6.05
C VAL A 149 23.91 -3.90 7.03
N ALA A 150 23.69 -2.71 7.58
CA ALA A 150 22.55 -2.43 8.47
C ALA A 150 21.25 -2.17 7.71
N SER A 151 21.34 -1.53 6.54
CA SER A 151 20.22 -1.32 5.60
C SER A 151 19.75 -2.64 4.97
N ASP A 152 20.67 -3.56 4.67
CA ASP A 152 20.38 -4.87 4.07
C ASP A 152 19.69 -5.80 5.08
N LEU A 153 20.14 -5.80 6.33
CA LEU A 153 19.43 -6.46 7.43
C LEU A 153 18.05 -5.84 7.64
N PHE A 154 17.92 -4.51 7.60
CA PHE A 154 16.63 -3.85 7.74
C PHE A 154 15.65 -4.22 6.60
N ALA A 155 16.13 -4.19 5.36
CA ALA A 155 15.37 -4.58 4.18
C ALA A 155 14.83 -6.01 4.30
N LEU A 156 15.69 -6.96 4.67
CA LEU A 156 15.33 -8.37 4.82
C LEU A 156 14.38 -8.61 6.00
N LEU A 157 14.56 -7.93 7.14
CA LEU A 157 13.64 -8.04 8.28
C LEU A 157 12.31 -7.32 8.05
N SER A 158 12.25 -6.36 7.12
CA SER A 158 11.00 -5.69 6.74
C SER A 158 10.05 -6.63 5.98
N THR A 159 10.55 -7.66 5.29
CA THR A 159 9.68 -8.61 4.55
C THR A 159 9.04 -9.69 5.43
N SER A 160 9.18 -9.64 6.77
CA SER A 160 8.48 -10.56 7.68
C SER A 160 8.28 -9.98 9.09
N GLN A 161 7.03 -9.73 9.47
CA GLN A 161 6.67 -9.23 10.80
C GLN A 161 6.99 -10.22 11.94
N GLU A 162 6.89 -11.53 11.68
CA GLU A 162 7.32 -12.60 12.61
C GLU A 162 8.85 -12.79 12.64
N GLY A 163 9.55 -12.19 11.67
CA GLY A 163 10.99 -12.31 11.50
C GLY A 163 11.47 -13.64 10.93
N LEU A 164 12.78 -13.73 10.76
CA LEU A 164 13.45 -14.83 10.04
C LEU A 164 14.42 -15.59 10.97
N PRO A 165 14.65 -16.90 10.76
CA PRO A 165 15.65 -17.66 11.50
C PRO A 165 17.05 -17.03 11.39
N THR A 166 17.83 -17.09 12.48
CA THR A 166 19.17 -16.49 12.55
C THR A 166 20.11 -17.04 11.46
N GLU A 167 20.08 -18.35 11.23
CA GLU A 167 20.82 -19.02 10.14
C GLU A 167 20.37 -18.53 8.76
N SER A 168 19.06 -18.57 8.47
CA SER A 168 18.49 -18.11 7.20
C SER A 168 18.84 -16.65 6.86
N ILE A 169 18.96 -15.75 7.85
CA ILE A 169 19.42 -14.37 7.62
C ILE A 169 20.89 -14.35 7.19
N ILE A 170 21.73 -15.17 7.81
CA ILE A 170 23.15 -15.30 7.48
C ILE A 170 23.32 -15.88 6.08
N ASP A 171 22.62 -16.97 5.76
CA ASP A 171 22.63 -17.59 4.42
C ASP A 171 22.20 -16.60 3.32
N THR A 172 21.25 -15.71 3.63
CA THR A 172 20.67 -14.76 2.67
C THR A 172 21.57 -13.53 2.42
N LEU A 173 22.31 -13.08 3.44
CA LEU A 173 23.10 -11.83 3.38
C LEU A 173 24.62 -12.04 3.29
N TRP A 174 25.14 -13.14 3.85
CA TRP A 174 26.57 -13.48 3.91
C TRP A 174 26.81 -14.98 3.59
N PRO A 175 26.37 -15.48 2.42
CA PRO A 175 26.45 -16.90 2.07
C PRO A 175 27.89 -17.42 2.06
N GLY A 176 28.12 -18.55 2.73
CA GLY A 176 29.37 -19.32 2.65
C GLY A 176 30.49 -18.91 3.62
N ASP A 177 30.21 -18.08 4.63
CA ASP A 177 31.13 -17.81 5.73
C ASP A 177 30.35 -17.62 7.04
N ASP A 178 29.92 -18.74 7.64
CA ASP A 178 29.03 -18.80 8.81
C ASP A 178 29.57 -17.94 9.97
N ASP A 179 30.87 -18.04 10.20
CA ASP A 179 31.60 -17.46 11.33
C ASP A 179 31.71 -15.92 11.16
N ARG A 180 31.98 -15.43 9.93
CA ARG A 180 31.87 -14.00 9.60
C ARG A 180 30.41 -13.55 9.56
N GLY A 181 29.49 -14.39 9.12
CA GLY A 181 28.06 -14.13 9.02
C GLY A 181 27.44 -13.81 10.38
N VAL A 182 27.72 -14.60 11.42
CA VAL A 182 27.31 -14.30 12.81
C VAL A 182 27.86 -12.95 13.27
N ARG A 183 29.15 -12.67 13.00
CA ARG A 183 29.78 -11.39 13.37
C ARG A 183 29.19 -10.19 12.61
N SER A 184 28.89 -10.36 11.32
CA SER A 184 28.20 -9.37 10.47
C SER A 184 26.78 -9.10 10.95
N LEU A 185 26.03 -10.14 11.32
CA LEU A 185 24.68 -10.02 11.86
C LEU A 185 24.65 -9.22 13.15
N GLU A 186 25.49 -9.55 14.15
CA GLU A 186 25.51 -8.80 15.40
C GLU A 186 26.01 -7.36 15.22
N SER A 187 26.92 -7.13 14.26
CA SER A 187 27.35 -5.78 13.86
C SER A 187 26.20 -4.96 13.25
N ALA A 188 25.45 -5.55 12.32
CA ALA A 188 24.28 -4.93 11.70
C ALA A 188 23.13 -4.68 12.71
N VAL A 189 22.86 -5.65 13.59
CA VAL A 189 21.92 -5.53 14.71
C VAL A 189 22.34 -4.39 15.63
N ARG A 190 23.62 -4.30 16.03
CA ARG A 190 24.13 -3.21 16.86
C ARG A 190 23.96 -1.86 16.17
N GLN A 191 24.30 -1.76 14.90
CA GLN A 191 24.25 -0.51 14.15
C GLN A 191 22.80 -0.03 13.94
N LEU A 192 21.89 -0.90 13.52
CA LEU A 192 20.47 -0.55 13.37
C LEU A 192 19.83 -0.13 14.70
N ASN A 193 20.18 -0.82 15.80
CA ASN A 193 19.79 -0.41 17.15
C ASN A 193 20.46 0.90 17.63
N GLN A 194 21.57 1.35 17.03
CA GLN A 194 22.20 2.63 17.34
C GLN A 194 21.53 3.76 16.55
N VAL A 195 21.39 3.58 15.23
CA VAL A 195 20.73 4.52 14.31
C VAL A 195 19.32 4.86 14.79
N MET A 196 18.49 3.86 15.08
CA MET A 196 17.12 4.09 15.58
C MET A 196 17.09 4.80 16.94
N ARG A 197 18.11 4.61 17.79
CA ARG A 197 18.19 5.31 19.07
C ARG A 197 18.56 6.78 18.89
N GLN A 198 19.41 7.09 17.92
CA GLN A 198 19.77 8.46 17.56
C GLN A 198 18.56 9.20 16.94
N ALA A 199 17.73 8.51 16.16
CA ALA A 199 16.51 9.08 15.59
C ALA A 199 15.37 9.28 16.61
N SER A 200 15.12 8.30 17.49
CA SER A 200 13.94 8.30 18.38
C SER A 200 14.18 8.85 19.79
N GLY A 201 15.43 9.10 20.19
CA GLY A 201 15.79 9.52 21.55
C GLY A 201 15.53 8.47 22.66
N LEU A 202 15.03 7.27 22.31
CA LEU A 202 14.62 6.25 23.27
C LEU A 202 15.79 5.64 24.08
N ALA A 203 15.46 5.01 25.20
CA ALA A 203 16.44 4.54 26.18
C ALA A 203 17.46 3.51 25.63
N ALA A 204 18.64 3.44 26.26
CA ALA A 204 19.71 2.50 25.93
C ALA A 204 19.28 1.01 25.94
N SER A 205 18.29 0.69 26.79
CA SER A 205 17.69 -0.64 26.92
C SER A 205 16.85 -1.08 25.71
N VAL A 206 16.25 -0.14 24.97
CA VAL A 206 15.33 -0.43 23.86
C VAL A 206 16.02 -1.21 22.75
N LYS A 207 15.32 -2.24 22.25
CA LYS A 207 15.73 -3.12 21.15
C LYS A 207 14.75 -2.98 19.99
N PHE A 208 15.23 -2.35 18.93
CA PHE A 208 14.54 -2.18 17.65
C PHE A 208 14.60 -3.47 16.81
N VAL A 209 15.74 -4.17 16.86
CA VAL A 209 15.82 -5.59 16.42
C VAL A 209 15.79 -6.47 17.65
N ALA A 210 14.78 -7.33 17.75
CA ALA A 210 14.60 -8.29 18.83
C ALA A 210 15.06 -9.70 18.41
N LYS A 211 15.25 -10.59 19.39
CA LYS A 211 15.41 -12.03 19.17
C LYS A 211 14.32 -12.79 19.93
N THR A 212 13.51 -13.56 19.22
CA THR A 212 12.46 -14.41 19.79
C THR A 212 12.74 -15.86 19.40
N ARG A 213 13.06 -16.71 20.39
CA ARG A 213 13.65 -18.04 20.19
C ARG A 213 14.90 -17.94 19.29
N GLN A 214 14.88 -18.49 18.08
CA GLN A 214 15.97 -18.38 17.09
C GLN A 214 15.68 -17.40 15.94
N ARG A 215 14.54 -16.68 15.95
CA ARG A 215 14.23 -15.66 14.94
C ARG A 215 14.71 -14.28 15.35
N ARG A 216 15.16 -13.47 14.37
CA ARG A 216 15.31 -12.01 14.51
C ARG A 216 14.14 -11.35 13.80
N HIS A 217 13.61 -10.29 14.39
CA HIS A 217 12.55 -9.48 13.81
C HIS A 217 12.75 -8.00 14.15
N LEU A 218 12.20 -7.12 13.32
CA LEU A 218 11.91 -5.75 13.74
C LEU A 218 10.85 -5.80 14.86
N ALA A 219 11.01 -4.99 15.89
CA ALA A 219 10.05 -4.91 16.98
C ALA A 219 8.88 -3.99 16.57
N SER A 220 7.72 -4.59 16.26
CA SER A 220 6.51 -3.91 15.75
C SER A 220 5.88 -2.88 16.70
N ALA A 221 6.38 -2.78 17.94
CA ALA A 221 6.09 -1.66 18.85
C ALA A 221 6.74 -0.35 18.40
N TYR A 222 7.83 -0.40 17.64
CA TYR A 222 8.64 0.76 17.21
C TYR A 222 8.72 0.93 15.68
N PHE A 223 8.06 0.06 14.91
CA PHE A 223 8.05 0.09 13.45
C PHE A 223 6.66 -0.14 12.90
N ASP A 224 6.35 0.62 11.86
CA ASP A 224 5.19 0.46 11.00
C ASP A 224 5.71 0.34 9.57
N VAL A 225 5.29 -0.70 8.84
CA VAL A 225 5.90 -1.09 7.56
C VAL A 225 4.78 -1.26 6.53
N ASP A 226 4.90 -0.58 5.39
CA ASP A 226 3.93 -0.68 4.29
C ASP A 226 3.63 -2.13 3.89
N TYR A 227 4.66 -2.97 3.77
CA TYR A 227 4.54 -4.39 3.44
C TYR A 227 3.73 -5.19 4.47
N TRP A 228 3.84 -4.86 5.77
CA TRP A 228 3.04 -5.53 6.81
C TRP A 228 1.58 -5.07 6.78
N ARG A 229 1.33 -3.80 6.45
CA ARG A 229 -0.03 -3.28 6.21
C ARG A 229 -0.63 -3.92 4.94
N PHE A 230 0.15 -4.07 3.87
CA PHE A 230 -0.25 -4.67 2.60
C PHE A 230 -0.62 -6.15 2.76
N GLU A 231 0.22 -6.95 3.42
CA GLU A 231 -0.09 -8.36 3.72
C GLU A 231 -1.35 -8.49 4.59
N ARG A 232 -1.52 -7.62 5.60
CA ARG A 232 -2.76 -7.56 6.41
C ARG A 232 -3.99 -7.19 5.58
N ALA A 233 -3.87 -6.24 4.66
CA ALA A 233 -4.94 -5.82 3.76
C ALA A 233 -5.29 -6.93 2.75
N PHE A 234 -4.30 -7.62 2.18
CA PHE A 234 -4.48 -8.79 1.32
C PHE A 234 -5.21 -9.93 2.04
N ILE A 235 -4.85 -10.22 3.29
CA ILE A 235 -5.57 -11.18 4.14
C ILE A 235 -7.00 -10.70 4.38
N ARG A 236 -7.23 -9.41 4.69
CA ARG A 236 -8.57 -8.84 4.93
C ARG A 236 -9.47 -8.99 3.70
N ALA A 237 -9.00 -8.55 2.52
CA ALA A 237 -9.72 -8.64 1.24
C ALA A 237 -10.15 -10.08 0.89
N ASN A 238 -9.33 -11.07 1.22
CA ASN A 238 -9.57 -12.49 0.93
C ASN A 238 -10.26 -13.28 2.05
N SER A 239 -10.57 -12.65 3.20
CA SER A 239 -11.19 -13.32 4.35
C SER A 239 -12.52 -12.72 4.82
N THR A 240 -12.76 -11.42 4.60
CA THR A 240 -14.04 -10.79 4.97
C THR A 240 -15.20 -11.26 4.08
N GLY A 241 -16.38 -11.41 4.69
CA GLY A 241 -17.65 -11.59 3.98
C GLY A 241 -18.18 -10.26 3.42
N GLU A 242 -17.96 -9.16 4.13
CA GLU A 242 -18.53 -7.84 3.83
C GLU A 242 -17.85 -7.17 2.63
N GLU A 243 -18.66 -6.58 1.75
CA GLU A 243 -18.15 -5.89 0.57
C GLU A 243 -17.47 -4.54 0.87
N PRO A 244 -17.98 -3.69 1.79
CA PRO A 244 -17.30 -2.45 2.18
C PRO A 244 -15.89 -2.69 2.74
N ASP A 245 -15.73 -3.69 3.61
CA ASP A 245 -14.42 -4.10 4.15
C ASP A 245 -13.46 -4.55 3.04
N ARG A 246 -13.99 -5.27 2.05
CA ARG A 246 -13.23 -5.78 0.90
C ARG A 246 -12.78 -4.63 0.00
N LEU A 247 -13.66 -3.69 -0.33
CA LEU A 247 -13.34 -2.47 -1.06
C LEU A 247 -12.26 -1.65 -0.32
N ALA A 248 -12.41 -1.44 0.98
CA ALA A 248 -11.43 -0.72 1.80
C ALA A 248 -10.08 -1.45 1.88
N ALA A 249 -10.07 -2.78 1.94
CA ALA A 249 -8.84 -3.58 1.93
C ALA A 249 -8.11 -3.53 0.59
N LEU A 250 -8.82 -3.62 -0.54
CA LEU A 250 -8.24 -3.50 -1.87
C LEU A 250 -7.68 -2.09 -2.11
N GLN A 251 -8.40 -1.05 -1.65
CA GLN A 251 -7.91 0.34 -1.71
C GLN A 251 -6.66 0.55 -0.84
N GLU A 252 -6.61 0.00 0.38
CA GLU A 252 -5.41 0.04 1.24
C GLU A 252 -4.20 -0.61 0.55
N MET A 253 -4.36 -1.78 -0.09
CA MET A 253 -3.28 -2.43 -0.84
C MET A 253 -2.71 -1.54 -1.95
N LEU A 254 -3.57 -0.93 -2.77
CA LEU A 254 -3.13 -0.10 -3.90
C LEU A 254 -2.49 1.21 -3.45
N THR A 255 -2.97 1.82 -2.35
CA THR A 255 -2.36 3.01 -1.74
C THR A 255 -0.98 2.71 -1.13
N LEU A 256 -0.77 1.50 -0.61
CA LEU A 256 0.53 1.07 -0.08
C LEU A 256 1.53 0.68 -1.17
N TYR A 257 1.06 0.16 -2.31
CA TYR A 257 1.92 -0.22 -3.43
C TYR A 257 2.38 1.02 -4.22
N GLN A 258 3.48 1.63 -3.81
CA GLN A 258 4.10 2.79 -4.48
C GLN A 258 5.12 2.40 -5.57
N GLY A 259 5.48 1.11 -5.66
CA GLY A 259 6.33 0.54 -6.70
C GLY A 259 6.82 -0.86 -6.34
N PRO A 260 7.73 -1.45 -7.15
CA PRO A 260 8.28 -2.77 -6.91
C PRO A 260 8.96 -2.90 -5.55
N LEU A 261 8.73 -4.01 -4.84
CA LEU A 261 9.33 -4.28 -3.53
C LEU A 261 10.86 -4.09 -3.56
N LEU A 262 11.36 -3.24 -2.66
CA LEU A 262 12.77 -2.87 -2.52
C LEU A 262 13.39 -2.45 -3.87
N ALA A 263 12.73 -1.54 -4.60
CA ALA A 263 13.23 -0.97 -5.85
C ALA A 263 14.64 -0.37 -5.67
N GLY A 264 15.47 -0.47 -6.71
CA GLY A 264 16.90 -0.09 -6.64
C GLY A 264 17.79 -1.08 -5.88
N ARG A 265 17.29 -2.29 -5.55
CA ARG A 265 18.08 -3.38 -4.95
C ARG A 265 17.94 -4.66 -5.76
N ASP A 266 19.06 -5.20 -6.23
CA ASP A 266 19.10 -6.35 -7.16
C ASP A 266 19.58 -7.66 -6.51
N ALA A 267 19.32 -7.82 -5.21
CA ALA A 267 19.62 -9.05 -4.50
C ALA A 267 18.63 -10.17 -4.88
N LEU A 268 19.14 -11.34 -5.26
CA LEU A 268 18.33 -12.46 -5.79
C LEU A 268 17.18 -12.91 -4.87
N TRP A 269 17.34 -12.77 -3.56
CA TRP A 269 16.30 -13.12 -2.57
C TRP A 269 15.06 -12.19 -2.62
N ILE A 270 15.20 -10.98 -3.18
CA ILE A 270 14.10 -10.01 -3.32
C ILE A 270 13.16 -10.43 -4.46
N LEU A 271 13.68 -11.01 -5.54
CA LEU A 271 12.95 -11.31 -6.77
C LEU A 271 11.62 -12.08 -6.56
N PRO A 272 11.57 -13.23 -5.83
CA PRO A 272 10.31 -13.93 -5.60
C PRO A 272 9.31 -13.14 -4.76
N LEU A 273 9.78 -12.33 -3.80
CA LEU A 273 8.94 -11.49 -2.94
C LEU A 273 8.37 -10.29 -3.73
N ARG A 274 9.19 -9.66 -4.57
CA ARG A 274 8.78 -8.60 -5.51
C ARG A 274 7.72 -9.09 -6.48
N GLN A 275 7.92 -10.26 -7.08
CA GLN A 275 6.94 -10.88 -7.99
C GLN A 275 5.64 -11.27 -7.29
N ALA A 276 5.70 -11.71 -6.01
CA ALA A 276 4.50 -11.99 -5.23
C ALA A 276 3.70 -10.71 -4.94
N ALA A 277 4.35 -9.68 -4.40
CA ALA A 277 3.74 -8.39 -4.09
C ALA A 277 3.12 -7.72 -5.32
N GLN A 278 3.81 -7.75 -6.46
CA GLN A 278 3.30 -7.23 -7.73
C GLN A 278 2.02 -7.95 -8.16
N ARG A 279 1.99 -9.29 -8.13
CA ARG A 279 0.79 -10.08 -8.47
C ARG A 279 -0.37 -9.78 -7.52
N GLN A 280 -0.13 -9.76 -6.21
CA GLN A 280 -1.14 -9.40 -5.21
C GLN A 280 -1.72 -8.00 -5.46
N ALA A 281 -0.92 -7.06 -5.97
CA ALA A 281 -1.36 -5.71 -6.32
C ALA A 281 -2.14 -5.65 -7.65
N VAL A 282 -1.77 -6.46 -8.65
CA VAL A 282 -2.55 -6.63 -9.90
C VAL A 282 -3.91 -7.27 -9.59
N ASP A 283 -3.93 -8.40 -8.86
CA ASP A 283 -5.16 -9.08 -8.39
C ASP A 283 -6.09 -8.10 -7.64
N ALA A 284 -5.49 -7.17 -6.86
CA ALA A 284 -6.24 -6.17 -6.12
C ALA A 284 -6.81 -5.05 -6.99
N ALA A 285 -6.09 -4.63 -8.03
CA ALA A 285 -6.55 -3.62 -8.99
C ALA A 285 -7.71 -4.14 -9.84
N GLU A 286 -7.58 -5.33 -10.44
CA GLU A 286 -8.61 -5.97 -11.26
C GLU A 286 -9.92 -6.16 -10.47
N ARG A 287 -9.78 -6.64 -9.22
CA ARG A 287 -10.93 -6.88 -8.34
C ARG A 287 -11.56 -5.60 -7.79
N LEU A 288 -10.78 -4.56 -7.51
CA LEU A 288 -11.34 -3.27 -7.12
C LEU A 288 -12.07 -2.61 -8.30
N ALA A 289 -11.48 -2.65 -9.50
CA ALA A 289 -12.08 -2.09 -10.70
C ALA A 289 -13.44 -2.75 -11.00
N GLU A 290 -13.51 -4.09 -10.96
CA GLU A 290 -14.75 -4.81 -11.22
C GLU A 290 -15.83 -4.54 -10.16
N LEU A 291 -15.47 -4.42 -8.88
CA LEU A 291 -16.43 -4.10 -7.81
C LEU A 291 -17.01 -2.67 -7.93
N VAL A 292 -16.23 -1.68 -8.39
CA VAL A 292 -16.75 -0.30 -8.53
C VAL A 292 -17.42 -0.03 -9.88
N ARG A 293 -17.05 -0.76 -10.93
CA ARG A 293 -17.52 -0.61 -12.33
C ARG A 293 -19.03 -0.46 -12.48
N GLY A 294 -19.81 -1.22 -11.71
CA GLY A 294 -21.28 -1.22 -11.81
C GLY A 294 -21.97 0.05 -11.30
N GLY A 295 -21.31 0.83 -10.43
CA GLY A 295 -21.82 2.11 -9.91
C GLY A 295 -21.02 3.33 -10.36
N ASP A 296 -19.72 3.16 -10.61
CA ASP A 296 -18.78 4.20 -11.00
C ASP A 296 -17.71 3.62 -11.97
N PRO A 297 -18.03 3.55 -13.29
CA PRO A 297 -17.13 3.00 -14.29
C PRO A 297 -15.94 3.92 -14.61
N ASP A 298 -16.01 5.21 -14.27
CA ASP A 298 -14.88 6.13 -14.41
C ASP A 298 -13.83 5.89 -13.31
N ARG A 299 -14.26 5.67 -12.06
CA ARG A 299 -13.37 5.20 -10.99
C ARG A 299 -12.76 3.82 -11.27
N ALA A 300 -13.49 2.92 -11.93
CA ALA A 300 -12.91 1.65 -12.39
C ALA A 300 -11.76 1.89 -13.39
N LEU A 301 -11.93 2.85 -14.30
CA LEU A 301 -10.86 3.26 -15.22
C LEU A 301 -9.69 3.96 -14.53
N ASP A 302 -9.91 4.73 -13.46
CA ASP A 302 -8.81 5.33 -12.67
C ASP A 302 -7.98 4.27 -11.95
N VAL A 303 -8.63 3.27 -11.34
CA VAL A 303 -7.95 2.12 -10.70
C VAL A 303 -7.07 1.39 -11.71
N LEU A 304 -7.58 1.15 -12.92
CA LEU A 304 -6.84 0.43 -13.96
C LEU A 304 -5.73 1.27 -14.60
N ARG A 305 -5.93 2.59 -14.80
CA ARG A 305 -4.87 3.53 -15.19
C ARG A 305 -3.70 3.46 -14.21
N LEU A 306 -4.00 3.62 -12.92
CA LEU A 306 -3.01 3.59 -11.85
C LEU A 306 -2.25 2.25 -11.79
N ALA A 307 -2.94 1.14 -12.10
CA ALA A 307 -2.34 -0.18 -12.12
C ALA A 307 -1.36 -0.40 -13.29
N VAL A 308 -1.72 0.01 -14.52
CA VAL A 308 -0.80 -0.08 -15.68
C VAL A 308 0.33 0.96 -15.61
N GLU A 309 0.17 2.04 -14.84
CA GLU A 309 1.23 3.04 -14.66
C GLU A 309 2.22 2.67 -13.54
N ARG A 310 1.74 2.11 -12.41
CA ARG A 310 2.55 1.90 -11.19
C ARG A 310 2.83 0.45 -10.80
N ILE A 311 2.04 -0.52 -11.28
CA ILE A 311 2.11 -1.92 -10.82
C ILE A 311 2.69 -2.83 -11.91
N ASP A 312 2.08 -2.85 -13.09
CA ASP A 312 2.58 -3.64 -14.22
C ASP A 312 2.15 -3.03 -15.59
N PRO A 313 3.04 -2.24 -16.22
CA PRO A 313 2.81 -1.69 -17.56
C PRO A 313 2.66 -2.73 -18.67
N TYR A 314 3.08 -3.98 -18.43
CA TYR A 314 3.09 -5.06 -19.42
C TYR A 314 1.92 -6.04 -19.24
N SER A 315 1.11 -5.88 -18.19
CA SER A 315 -0.06 -6.75 -17.94
C SER A 315 -1.16 -6.51 -18.97
N GLU A 316 -1.16 -7.33 -20.02
CA GLU A 316 -2.22 -7.34 -21.05
C GLU A 316 -3.63 -7.45 -20.44
N LEU A 317 -3.79 -8.12 -19.30
CA LEU A 317 -5.08 -8.31 -18.64
C LEU A 317 -5.65 -6.99 -18.09
N LEU A 318 -4.82 -6.18 -17.41
CA LEU A 318 -5.21 -4.83 -16.97
C LEU A 318 -5.58 -3.93 -18.15
N TRP A 319 -4.79 -3.96 -19.22
CA TRP A 319 -5.08 -3.20 -20.44
C TRP A 319 -6.34 -3.69 -21.16
N CYS A 320 -6.62 -5.00 -21.18
CA CYS A 320 -7.86 -5.57 -21.71
C CYS A 320 -9.10 -5.11 -20.92
N GLN A 321 -9.06 -5.15 -19.59
CA GLN A 321 -10.18 -4.68 -18.75
C GLN A 321 -10.40 -3.17 -18.94
N LEU A 322 -9.32 -2.39 -18.98
CA LEU A 322 -9.34 -0.94 -19.21
C LEU A 322 -9.93 -0.57 -20.59
N MET A 323 -9.50 -1.25 -21.66
CA MET A 323 -10.07 -1.06 -23.00
C MET A 323 -11.52 -1.54 -23.11
N THR A 324 -11.90 -2.59 -22.38
CA THR A 324 -13.28 -3.10 -22.37
C THR A 324 -14.24 -2.08 -21.76
N ILE A 325 -13.90 -1.53 -20.59
CA ILE A 325 -14.73 -0.49 -19.94
C ILE A 325 -14.75 0.80 -20.79
N GLN A 326 -13.64 1.20 -21.40
CA GLN A 326 -13.64 2.31 -22.37
C GLN A 326 -14.59 2.05 -23.56
N GLY A 327 -14.57 0.84 -24.11
CA GLY A 327 -15.40 0.43 -25.25
C GLY A 327 -16.88 0.41 -24.93
N GLU A 328 -17.26 -0.12 -23.77
CA GLU A 328 -18.65 -0.14 -23.26
C GLU A 328 -19.20 1.28 -23.03
N LEU A 329 -18.35 2.22 -22.62
CA LEU A 329 -18.68 3.65 -22.52
C LEU A 329 -18.67 4.39 -23.87
N GLY A 330 -18.52 3.69 -24.99
CA GLY A 330 -18.46 4.27 -26.35
C GLY A 330 -17.18 5.05 -26.65
N ARG A 331 -16.15 4.98 -25.79
CA ARG A 331 -14.93 5.79 -25.86
C ARG A 331 -13.88 5.17 -26.80
N THR A 332 -14.26 4.87 -28.03
CA THR A 332 -13.42 4.18 -29.04
C THR A 332 -12.06 4.87 -29.28
N SER A 333 -12.04 6.21 -29.26
CA SER A 333 -10.80 7.00 -29.32
C SER A 333 -9.86 6.81 -28.12
N ALA A 334 -10.38 6.42 -26.94
CA ALA A 334 -9.57 6.02 -25.80
C ALA A 334 -9.01 4.61 -25.99
N VAL A 335 -9.83 3.65 -26.44
CA VAL A 335 -9.41 2.26 -26.77
C VAL A 335 -8.22 2.27 -27.72
N ARG A 336 -8.29 3.09 -28.78
CA ARG A 336 -7.20 3.24 -29.76
C ARG A 336 -5.90 3.77 -29.14
N ARG A 337 -5.97 4.71 -28.18
CA ARG A 337 -4.80 5.22 -27.46
C ARG A 337 -4.23 4.18 -26.51
N SER A 338 -5.07 3.51 -25.72
CA SER A 338 -4.65 2.47 -24.78
C SER A 338 -4.01 1.26 -25.49
N PHE A 339 -4.54 0.85 -26.65
CA PHE A 339 -3.89 -0.16 -27.50
C PHE A 339 -2.58 0.34 -28.12
N GLY A 340 -2.45 1.65 -28.38
CA GLY A 340 -1.20 2.31 -28.77
C GLY A 340 -0.13 2.13 -27.69
N LEU A 341 -0.42 2.64 -26.50
CA LEU A 341 0.47 2.58 -25.33
C LEU A 341 0.87 1.14 -24.96
N LEU A 342 -0.06 0.17 -24.99
CA LEU A 342 0.27 -1.23 -24.73
C LEU A 342 1.28 -1.80 -25.75
N LYS A 343 1.16 -1.47 -27.05
CA LYS A 343 2.16 -1.89 -28.05
C LYS A 343 3.53 -1.27 -27.76
N GLU A 344 3.56 0.00 -27.36
CA GLU A 344 4.78 0.71 -27.01
C GLU A 344 5.44 0.05 -25.78
N ARG A 345 4.66 -0.25 -24.72
CA ARG A 345 5.15 -0.99 -23.55
C ARG A 345 5.66 -2.38 -23.89
N LEU A 346 4.90 -3.19 -24.63
CA LEU A 346 5.36 -4.54 -24.99
C LEU A 346 6.61 -4.53 -25.87
N ALA A 347 6.80 -3.49 -26.70
CA ALA A 347 8.03 -3.32 -27.48
C ALA A 347 9.27 -3.01 -26.64
N GLU A 348 9.13 -2.46 -25.41
CA GLU A 348 10.26 -2.28 -24.48
C GLU A 348 10.87 -3.62 -24.01
N ILE A 349 10.15 -4.74 -24.19
CA ILE A 349 10.55 -6.10 -23.78
C ILE A 349 10.52 -7.11 -24.95
N ASP A 350 10.68 -6.64 -26.19
CA ASP A 350 10.63 -7.45 -27.43
C ASP A 350 9.34 -8.29 -27.61
N ALA A 351 8.25 -7.92 -26.94
CA ALA A 351 6.95 -8.58 -27.01
C ALA A 351 5.99 -7.91 -28.00
N SER A 352 4.81 -8.49 -28.19
CA SER A 352 3.76 -7.94 -29.06
C SER A 352 2.39 -8.45 -28.61
N PRO A 353 1.31 -7.64 -28.73
CA PRO A 353 0.00 -7.97 -28.21
C PRO A 353 -0.51 -9.36 -28.61
N SER A 354 -1.03 -10.12 -27.64
CA SER A 354 -1.68 -11.40 -27.87
C SER A 354 -2.93 -11.28 -28.77
N SER A 355 -3.47 -12.42 -29.18
CA SER A 355 -4.72 -12.48 -29.94
C SER A 355 -5.93 -11.98 -29.15
N GLU A 356 -5.91 -12.06 -27.82
CA GLU A 356 -7.02 -11.64 -26.96
C GLU A 356 -7.10 -10.10 -26.89
N VAL A 357 -5.98 -9.42 -26.64
CA VAL A 357 -5.87 -7.95 -26.71
C VAL A 357 -6.35 -7.43 -28.06
N ARG A 358 -5.93 -8.08 -29.15
CA ARG A 358 -6.33 -7.70 -30.51
C ARG A 358 -7.83 -7.87 -30.74
N GLN A 359 -8.44 -8.97 -30.29
CA GLN A 359 -9.89 -9.17 -30.38
C GLN A 359 -10.69 -8.15 -29.55
N VAL A 360 -10.21 -7.75 -28.37
CA VAL A 360 -10.83 -6.67 -27.57
C VAL A 360 -10.76 -5.34 -28.33
N CYS A 361 -9.61 -5.01 -28.91
CA CYS A 361 -9.41 -3.78 -29.69
C CYS A 361 -10.29 -3.77 -30.96
N GLU A 362 -10.30 -4.86 -31.73
CA GLU A 362 -11.09 -5.03 -32.96
C GLU A 362 -12.59 -4.88 -32.67
N ARG A 363 -13.11 -5.50 -31.59
CA ARG A 363 -14.52 -5.43 -31.17
C ARG A 363 -15.03 -3.99 -31.04
N PHE A 364 -14.23 -3.08 -30.49
CA PHE A 364 -14.63 -1.70 -30.20
C PHE A 364 -14.11 -0.67 -31.22
N LEU A 365 -13.35 -1.10 -32.24
CA LEU A 365 -12.89 -0.24 -33.34
C LEU A 365 -13.50 -0.59 -34.72
N ALA A 366 -14.28 -1.66 -34.81
CA ALA A 366 -15.05 -2.06 -35.99
C ALA A 366 -16.49 -1.48 -36.02
N THR A 367 -16.79 -0.52 -35.14
CA THR A 367 -18.06 0.24 -35.04
C THR A 367 -17.79 1.72 -35.19
#